data_AF-A0A2P8KRL7-F1
#
_entry.id   AF-A0A2P8KRL7-F1
#
_cell.length_a   1.000
_cell.length_b   1.000
_cell.length_c   1.000
_cell.angle_alpha   90.00
_cell.angle_beta   90.00
_cell.angle_gamma   90.00
#
_symmetry.space_group_name_H-M   'P 1'
#
loop_
_entity.id
_entity.type
_entity.pdbx_description
1 polymer ?
#
loop_
_entity_poly.entity_id
_entity_poly.type
_entity_poly.pdbx_seq_one_letter_code
_entity_poly.pdbx_strand_id
1 'polypeptide(L)'
;MSTMNVSLPEAMKSFVDEQVVERGYGTSSEYVRELIRKDQQRLQLRSLLLQGGLSAPAAAADDAYFDGLRKRVRDAGKKAARAGGKR
;
A
#
# COMPACT_ATOMS: atom_id res chain seq x y z
N MET A 1 4.78 -13.45 -19.87
CA MET A 1 3.59 -13.37 -18.99
C MET A 1 3.02 -14.76 -18.85
N SER A 2 2.62 -15.16 -17.65
CA SER A 2 1.85 -16.40 -17.46
C SER A 2 0.37 -16.11 -17.66
N THR A 3 -0.35 -16.99 -18.36
CA THR A 3 -1.80 -16.90 -18.55
C THR A 3 -2.53 -17.62 -17.42
N MET A 4 -3.71 -17.11 -17.06
CA MET A 4 -4.60 -17.71 -16.06
C MET A 4 -6.01 -17.69 -16.62
N ASN A 5 -6.63 -18.87 -16.71
CA ASN A 5 -8.01 -19.03 -17.16
C ASN A 5 -8.93 -19.16 -15.95
N VAL A 6 -10.04 -18.42 -15.96
CA VAL A 6 -11.04 -18.44 -14.89
C VAL A 6 -12.43 -18.53 -15.54
N SER A 7 -13.23 -19.52 -15.14
CA SER A 7 -14.62 -19.63 -15.56
C SER A 7 -15.50 -18.81 -14.62
N LEU A 8 -16.33 -17.93 -15.19
CA LEU A 8 -17.26 -17.09 -14.45
C LEU A 8 -18.71 -17.43 -14.87
N PRO A 9 -19.67 -17.46 -13.93
CA PRO A 9 -21.09 -17.45 -14.27
C PRO A 9 -21.45 -16.20 -15.09
N GLU A 10 -22.49 -16.30 -15.93
CA GLU A 10 -22.87 -15.22 -16.85
C GLU A 10 -23.06 -13.88 -16.14
N ALA A 11 -23.76 -13.86 -15.01
CA ALA A 11 -23.96 -12.63 -14.23
C ALA A 11 -22.65 -11.97 -13.77
N MET A 12 -21.63 -12.76 -13.42
CA MET A 12 -20.32 -12.22 -13.04
C MET A 12 -19.55 -11.70 -14.25
N LYS A 13 -19.68 -12.36 -15.40
CA LYS A 13 -19.11 -11.88 -16.66
C LYS A 13 -19.73 -10.55 -17.07
N SER A 14 -21.06 -10.43 -17.06
CA SER A 14 -21.76 -9.18 -17.39
C SER A 14 -21.31 -8.03 -16.48
N PHE A 15 -21.21 -8.29 -15.16
CA PHE A 15 -20.70 -7.30 -14.22
C PHE A 15 -19.27 -6.86 -14.56
N VAL A 16 -18.37 -7.80 -14.87
CA VAL A 16 -16.99 -7.45 -15.27
C VAL A 16 -16.97 -6.62 -16.55
N ASP A 17 -17.78 -6.98 -17.54
CA ASP A 17 -17.86 -6.26 -18.82
C ASP A 17 -18.36 -4.81 -18.60
N GLU A 18 -19.36 -4.60 -17.74
CA GLU A 18 -19.82 -3.26 -17.34
C GLU A 18 -18.70 -2.46 -16.67
N GLN A 19 -17.97 -3.06 -15.72
CA GLN A 19 -16.88 -2.38 -15.02
C GLN A 19 -15.72 -2.03 -15.95
N VAL A 20 -15.47 -2.82 -17.00
CA VAL A 20 -14.48 -2.52 -18.03
C VAL A 20 -14.88 -1.25 -18.79
N VAL A 21 -16.15 -1.13 -19.21
CA VAL A 21 -16.65 0.04 -19.93
C VAL A 21 -16.69 1.28 -19.04
N GLU A 22 -17.31 1.20 -17.87
CA GLU A 22 -17.52 2.35 -16.98
C GLU A 22 -16.22 2.96 -16.47
N ARG A 23 -15.21 2.12 -16.22
CA ARG A 23 -13.92 2.56 -15.65
C ARG A 23 -12.82 2.70 -16.71
N GLY A 24 -13.14 2.48 -17.98
CA GLY A 24 -12.23 2.67 -19.10
C GLY A 24 -11.07 1.67 -19.17
N TYR A 25 -11.26 0.43 -18.69
CA TYR A 25 -10.26 -0.62 -18.88
C TYR A 25 -10.26 -1.13 -20.32
N GLY A 26 -9.11 -1.57 -20.83
CA GLY A 26 -9.00 -2.12 -22.18
C GLY A 26 -9.44 -3.58 -22.29
N THR A 27 -9.40 -4.34 -21.19
CA THR A 27 -9.78 -5.77 -21.17
C THR A 27 -10.30 -6.21 -19.79
N SER A 28 -11.09 -7.27 -19.74
CA SER A 28 -11.50 -7.93 -18.48
C SER A 28 -10.29 -8.40 -17.66
N SER A 29 -9.22 -8.88 -18.30
CA SER A 29 -7.98 -9.26 -17.61
C SER A 29 -7.28 -8.07 -16.94
N GLU A 30 -7.41 -6.87 -17.50
CA GLU A 30 -6.88 -5.66 -16.88
C GLU A 30 -7.64 -5.30 -15.61
N TYR A 31 -8.98 -5.32 -15.66
CA TYR A 31 -9.83 -5.13 -14.49
C TYR A 31 -9.50 -6.13 -13.38
N VAL A 32 -9.40 -7.42 -13.72
CA VAL A 32 -9.07 -8.47 -12.74
C VAL A 32 -7.67 -8.27 -12.14
N ARG A 33 -6.67 -7.90 -12.94
CA ARG A 33 -5.32 -7.58 -12.41
C ARG A 33 -5.34 -6.42 -11.43
N GLU A 34 -6.17 -5.41 -11.69
CA GLU A 34 -6.34 -4.29 -10.79
C GLU A 34 -6.99 -4.74 -9.46
N LEU A 35 -8.07 -5.53 -9.53
CA LEU A 35 -8.71 -6.07 -8.34
C LEU A 35 -7.75 -6.89 -7.48
N ILE A 36 -6.89 -7.70 -8.09
CA ILE A 36 -5.86 -8.46 -7.39
C ILE A 36 -4.88 -7.53 -6.68
N ARG A 37 -4.44 -6.43 -7.31
CA ARG A 37 -3.56 -5.45 -6.66
C ARG A 37 -4.24 -4.76 -5.47
N LYS A 38 -5.51 -4.39 -5.61
CA LYS A 38 -6.29 -3.82 -4.50
C LYS A 38 -6.43 -4.81 -3.34
N ASP A 39 -6.67 -6.09 -3.63
CA ASP A 39 -6.74 -7.12 -2.60
C ASP A 39 -5.39 -7.30 -1.89
N GLN A 40 -4.29 -7.36 -2.64
CA GLN A 40 -2.95 -7.41 -2.06
C GLN A 40 -2.67 -6.22 -1.14
N GLN A 41 -3.01 -5.00 -1.57
CA GLN A 41 -2.86 -3.78 -0.75
C GLN A 41 -3.71 -3.85 0.53
N ARG A 42 -4.96 -4.33 0.43
CA ARG A 42 -5.85 -4.52 1.57
C ARG A 42 -5.29 -5.55 2.56
N LEU A 43 -4.77 -6.67 2.08
CA LEU A 43 -4.13 -7.69 2.91
C LEU A 43 -2.86 -7.17 3.58
N GLN A 44 -2.05 -6.39 2.86
CA GLN A 44 -0.87 -5.74 3.41
C GLN A 44 -1.23 -4.75 4.52
N LEU A 45 -2.21 -3.88 4.28
CA LEU A 45 -2.70 -2.93 5.29
C LEU A 45 -3.24 -3.66 6.52
N ARG A 46 -4.05 -4.71 6.32
CA ARG A 46 -4.57 -5.53 7.42
C ARG A 46 -3.43 -6.13 8.26
N SER A 47 -2.39 -6.64 7.61
CA SER A 47 -1.21 -7.17 8.30
C SER A 47 -0.53 -6.10 9.16
N LEU A 48 -0.32 -4.89 8.61
CA LEU A 48 0.30 -3.79 9.36
C LEU A 48 -0.54 -3.34 10.56
N LEU A 49 -1.87 -3.28 10.41
CA LEU A 49 -2.78 -2.94 11.50
C LEU A 49 -2.73 -3.99 12.62
N LEU A 50 -2.70 -5.28 12.29
CA LEU A 50 -2.56 -6.35 13.27
C LEU A 50 -1.21 -6.30 13.98
N GLN A 51 -0.12 -6.05 13.24
CA GLN A 51 1.21 -5.86 13.84
C GLN A 51 1.23 -4.67 14.80
N GLY A 52 0.61 -3.54 14.42
CA GLY A 52 0.46 -2.38 15.28
C GLY A 52 -0.37 -2.67 16.53
N GLY A 53 -1.50 -3.39 16.40
CA GLY A 53 -2.35 -3.78 17.52
C GLY A 53 -1.71 -4.78 18.49
N LEU A 54 -0.76 -5.59 18.02
CA LEU A 54 0.04 -6.50 18.85
C LEU A 54 1.28 -5.82 19.46
N SER A 55 1.59 -4.60 19.06
CA SER A 55 2.73 -3.86 19.60
C SER A 55 2.45 -3.31 21.00
N ALA A 56 3.51 -3.03 21.76
CA ALA A 56 3.35 -2.38 23.06
C ALA A 56 2.67 -1.00 22.89
N PRO A 57 1.76 -0.59 23.79
CA PRO A 57 1.15 0.73 23.73
C PRO A 57 2.21 1.82 23.69
N ALA A 58 2.10 2.72 22.73
CA ALA A 58 2.94 3.90 22.67
C ALA A 58 2.48 4.95 23.69
N ALA A 59 3.41 5.82 24.10
CA ALA A 59 3.05 7.05 24.80
C ALA A 59 2.22 7.96 23.88
N ALA A 60 1.52 8.95 24.47
CA ALA A 60 0.75 9.92 23.72
C ALA A 60 1.60 10.62 22.66
N ALA A 61 1.07 10.72 21.44
CA ALA A 61 1.71 11.46 20.35
C ALA A 61 1.39 12.96 20.48
N ASP A 62 2.00 13.59 21.49
CA ASP A 62 1.86 15.01 21.78
C ASP A 62 2.90 15.88 21.04
N ASP A 63 2.89 17.19 21.30
CA ASP A 63 3.81 18.13 20.66
C ASP A 63 5.28 17.79 20.97
N ALA A 64 5.58 17.37 22.19
CA ALA A 64 6.93 17.00 22.60
C ALA A 64 7.43 15.74 21.87
N TYR A 65 6.55 14.76 21.67
CA TYR A 65 6.82 13.58 20.85
C TYR A 65 7.21 13.98 19.42
N PHE A 66 6.43 14.85 18.78
CA PHE A 66 6.69 15.27 17.40
C PHE A 66 7.92 16.18 17.27
N ASP A 67 8.19 17.04 18.25
CA ASP A 67 9.42 17.85 18.31
C ASP A 67 10.67 16.98 18.42
N GLY A 68 10.62 15.96 19.29
CA GLY A 68 11.68 14.95 19.40
C GLY A 68 11.88 14.19 18.10
N LEU A 69 10.80 13.79 17.42
CA LEU A 69 10.86 13.11 16.12
C LEU A 69 11.52 13.99 15.05
N ARG A 70 11.09 15.26 14.92
CA ARG A 70 11.68 16.22 13.96
C ARG A 70 13.16 16.49 14.25
N LYS A 71 13.54 16.60 15.51
CA LYS A 71 14.95 16.75 15.91
C LYS A 71 15.78 15.56 15.45
N ARG A 72 15.31 14.33 15.71
CA ARG A 72 16.01 13.10 15.27
C ARG A 72 16.19 13.03 13.76
N VAL A 73 15.16 13.35 12.97
CA VAL A 73 15.25 13.36 11.50
C VAL A 73 16.29 14.39 11.02
N ARG A 74 16.28 15.61 11.56
CA ARG A 74 17.27 16.64 11.24
C ARG A 74 18.69 16.21 11.59
N ASP A 75 18.88 15.58 12.75
CA ASP A 75 20.19 15.13 13.20
C ASP A 75 20.71 13.96 12.34
N ALA A 76 19.83 13.05 11.93
CA ALA A 76 20.16 11.99 10.98
C ALA A 76 20.58 12.55 9.60
N GLY A 77 19.85 13.54 9.08
CA GLY A 77 20.21 14.23 7.84
C GLY A 77 21.58 14.93 7.91
N LYS A 78 21.88 15.59 9.03
CA LYS A 78 23.21 16.21 9.27
C LYS A 78 24.33 15.16 9.33
N LYS A 79 24.10 14.00 9.96
CA LYS A 79 25.06 12.89 9.98
C LYS A 79 25.33 12.33 8.59
N ALA A 80 24.28 12.13 7.78
CA ALA A 80 24.41 11.65 6.40
C ALA A 80 25.20 12.63 5.52
N ALA A 81 24.95 13.94 5.64
CA ALA A 81 25.69 14.98 4.91
C ALA A 81 27.18 15.01 5.28
N ARG A 82 27.51 14.86 6.58
CA ARG A 82 28.91 14.78 7.05
C ARG A 82 29.63 13.51 6.59
N ALA A 83 28.90 12.40 6.43
CA ALA A 83 29.44 11.15 5.91
C ALA A 83 29.65 11.19 4.38
N GLY A 84 28.82 11.93 3.64
CA GLY A 84 28.92 12.09 2.19
C GLY A 84 29.98 13.11 1.73
N GLY A 85 30.34 14.10 2.55
CA GLY A 85 31.34 15.13 2.24
C GLY A 85 32.81 14.72 2.50
N LYS A 86 33.09 13.44 2.75
CA LYS A 86 34.44 12.92 3.04
C LYS A 86 35.03 12.13 1.85
N ARG A 87 34.57 12.41 0.63
CA ARG A 87 35.08 11.88 -0.63
C ARG A 87 35.69 12.99 -1.46
#